data_AF-G4ZYQ3-F1
#
_entry.id   AF-G4ZYQ3-F1
#
_cell.length_a   1.000
_cell.length_b   1.000
_cell.length_c   1.000
_cell.angle_alpha   90.00
_cell.angle_beta   90.00
_cell.angle_gamma   90.00
#
_symmetry.space_group_name_H-M   'P 1'
#
loop_
_entity.id
_entity.type
_entity.pdbx_description
1 polymer ?
#
loop_
_entity_poly.entity_id
_entity_poly.type
_entity_poly.pdbx_seq_one_letter_code
_entity_poly.pdbx_strand_id
1 'polypeptide(L)'
;MAHLSERHGEAMQRRGELMQERMQLLAIRTGYPEVFNRPRRSSPSSTANATAVVAASSQLGSSSIRAISRDSSYPYQQRRTPEEMAEFSRLCEQRVALTKEKGIQAQRQALAAEQQRQARSQLAGEAAPAQAVQRLRERREKQRRAAEAELEALVNQQDSSLEAMNIARMLSPRFQERMEYAPSVAKYSAEDERVKQLLGTTRIGTYYQ
;
A
#
# COMPACT_ATOMS: atom_id res chain seq x y z
N MET A 1 0.75 4.66 30.56
CA MET A 1 1.34 5.52 29.51
C MET A 1 2.64 4.93 28.92
N ALA A 2 3.47 4.19 29.67
CA ALA A 2 4.74 3.64 29.17
C ALA A 2 4.61 2.56 28.07
N HIS A 3 3.59 1.69 28.12
CA HIS A 3 3.44 0.57 27.19
C HIS A 3 3.12 0.95 25.72
N LEU A 4 2.67 2.20 25.47
CA LEU A 4 2.45 2.70 24.11
C LEU A 4 3.76 3.17 23.46
N SER A 5 4.70 3.67 24.26
CA SER A 5 6.03 4.10 23.82
C SER A 5 6.89 2.91 23.40
N GLU A 6 6.82 1.82 24.15
CA GLU A 6 7.63 0.61 23.96
C GLU A 6 7.26 -0.11 22.65
N ARG A 7 5.95 -0.25 22.37
CA ARG A 7 5.45 -0.80 21.10
C ARG A 7 5.81 0.06 19.88
N HIS A 8 5.89 1.38 20.05
CA HIS A 8 6.31 2.29 18.98
C HIS A 8 7.81 2.22 18.73
N GLY A 9 8.62 2.01 19.78
CA GLY A 9 10.05 1.76 19.68
C GLY A 9 10.36 0.48 18.90
N GLU A 10 9.71 -0.62 19.27
CA GLU A 10 9.85 -1.91 18.55
C GLU A 10 9.42 -1.81 17.08
N ALA A 11 8.33 -1.09 16.79
CA ALA A 11 7.86 -0.91 15.42
C ALA A 11 8.88 -0.12 14.56
N MET A 12 9.55 0.87 15.16
CA MET A 12 10.61 1.64 14.48
C MET A 12 11.87 0.79 14.28
N GLN A 13 12.25 -0.04 15.25
CA GLN A 13 13.38 -0.97 15.13
C GLN A 13 13.14 -1.99 14.01
N ARG A 14 11.99 -2.66 14.01
CA ARG A 14 11.63 -3.62 12.94
C ARG A 14 11.63 -2.98 11.55
N ARG A 15 11.17 -1.72 11.45
CA ARG A 15 11.22 -0.97 10.19
C ARG A 15 12.65 -0.65 9.74
N GLY A 16 13.54 -0.33 10.69
CA GLY A 16 14.96 -0.10 10.44
C GLY A 16 15.67 -1.36 9.96
N GLU A 17 15.44 -2.49 10.63
CA GLU A 17 15.99 -3.80 10.28
C GLU A 17 15.55 -4.23 8.87
N LEU A 18 14.26 -4.11 8.55
CA LEU A 18 13.72 -4.49 7.24
C LEU A 18 14.26 -3.60 6.10
N MET A 19 14.49 -2.31 6.37
CA MET A 19 15.18 -1.42 5.43
C MET A 19 16.63 -1.85 5.21
N GLN A 20 17.34 -2.22 6.28
CA GLN A 20 18.73 -2.64 6.23
C GLN A 20 18.90 -3.97 5.48
N GLU A 21 18.03 -4.95 5.71
CA GLU A 21 18.00 -6.22 4.96
C GLU A 21 17.76 -6.00 3.47
N ARG A 22 16.81 -5.13 3.13
CA ARG A 22 16.50 -4.80 1.73
C ARG A 22 17.67 -4.11 1.04
N MET A 23 18.38 -3.25 1.76
CA MET A 23 19.57 -2.56 1.27
C MET A 23 20.74 -3.54 1.08
N GLN A 24 20.94 -4.48 1.99
CA GLN A 24 21.94 -5.55 1.84
C GLN A 24 21.63 -6.44 0.62
N LEU A 25 20.37 -6.84 0.42
CA LEU A 25 19.97 -7.61 -0.76
C LEU A 25 20.19 -6.84 -2.07
N LEU A 26 19.96 -5.52 -2.06
CA LEU A 26 20.27 -4.66 -3.21
C LEU A 26 21.78 -4.59 -3.46
N ALA A 27 22.60 -4.42 -2.42
CA ALA A 27 24.06 -4.38 -2.53
C ALA A 27 24.64 -5.71 -3.08
N ILE A 28 24.14 -6.85 -2.59
CA ILE A 28 24.51 -8.17 -3.10
C ILE A 28 24.11 -8.32 -4.57
N ARG A 29 22.92 -7.81 -4.95
CA ARG A 29 22.41 -7.91 -6.32
C ARG A 29 23.14 -7.00 -7.31
N THR A 30 23.60 -5.83 -6.88
CA THR A 30 24.23 -4.84 -7.76
C THR A 30 25.76 -4.92 -7.77
N GLY A 31 26.37 -5.65 -6.82
CA GLY A 31 27.82 -5.80 -6.74
C GLY A 31 28.56 -4.52 -6.32
N TYR A 32 27.84 -3.51 -5.83
CA TYR A 32 28.42 -2.26 -5.34
C TYR A 32 28.56 -2.30 -3.82
N PRO A 33 29.77 -2.21 -3.25
CA PRO A 33 29.94 -1.98 -1.83
C PRO A 33 29.49 -0.55 -1.49
N GLU A 34 28.75 -0.42 -0.40
CA GLU A 34 28.29 0.82 0.22
C GLU A 34 29.45 1.78 0.56
N VAL A 35 29.84 2.68 -0.35
CA VAL A 35 30.85 3.74 -0.07
C VAL A 35 30.22 5.13 0.09
N PHE A 36 28.93 5.23 0.38
CA PHE A 36 28.29 6.53 0.65
C PHE A 36 27.60 6.61 2.01
N ASN A 37 28.25 6.07 3.05
CA ASN A 37 28.07 6.60 4.39
C ASN A 37 28.84 7.92 4.50
N ARG A 38 28.23 9.01 4.02
CA ARG A 38 28.66 10.38 4.33
C ARG A 38 28.18 10.69 5.76
N PRO A 39 29.05 10.81 6.76
CA PRO A 39 28.62 11.27 8.07
C PRO A 39 28.19 12.74 7.93
N ARG A 40 26.93 13.03 8.27
CA ARG A 40 26.40 14.38 8.40
C ARG A 40 27.08 15.06 9.59
N ARG A 41 28.23 15.67 9.35
CA ARG A 41 28.97 16.47 10.33
C ARG A 41 28.24 17.80 10.54
N SER A 42 27.78 18.04 11.75
CA SER A 42 27.38 19.36 12.24
C SER A 42 28.58 20.31 12.24
N SER A 43 28.43 21.48 11.62
CA SER A 43 29.40 22.58 11.62
C SER A 43 29.46 23.24 13.03
N PRO A 44 30.57 23.92 13.40
CA PRO A 44 30.79 25.30 12.95
C PRO A 44 32.25 25.73 12.68
N SER A 45 32.37 26.78 11.84
CA SER A 45 33.41 27.83 11.74
C SER A 45 34.91 27.49 11.70
N SER A 46 35.59 27.82 10.59
CA SER A 46 36.53 28.96 10.49
C SER A 46 37.56 28.81 9.35
N THR A 47 37.67 29.88 8.54
CA THR A 47 38.86 30.41 7.84
C THR A 47 39.66 29.53 6.85
N ALA A 48 39.51 29.89 5.57
CA ALA A 48 40.55 30.31 4.63
C ALA A 48 41.88 29.51 4.57
N ASN A 49 42.15 28.85 3.45
CA ASN A 49 43.10 29.34 2.44
C ASN A 49 43.27 28.35 1.28
N ALA A 50 43.39 28.91 0.09
CA ALA A 50 43.70 28.22 -1.15
C ALA A 50 45.14 27.67 -1.15
N THR A 51 45.33 26.51 -1.77
CA THR A 51 46.50 26.22 -2.61
C THR A 51 46.20 25.02 -3.50
N ALA A 52 46.20 25.27 -4.81
CA ALA A 52 46.37 24.26 -5.84
C ALA A 52 47.79 23.69 -5.74
N VAL A 53 47.93 22.36 -5.85
CA VAL A 53 49.18 21.73 -6.28
C VAL A 53 48.85 20.53 -7.17
N VAL A 54 49.30 20.63 -8.41
CA VAL A 54 49.41 19.55 -9.39
C VAL A 54 50.69 18.76 -9.09
N ALA A 55 50.59 17.43 -9.03
CA ALA A 55 51.67 16.45 -9.33
C ALA A 55 50.97 15.09 -9.51
N ALA A 56 50.75 14.56 -10.72
CA ALA A 56 51.72 13.98 -11.65
C ALA A 56 52.55 12.83 -11.06
N SER A 57 52.22 11.62 -11.55
CA SER A 57 53.12 10.46 -11.75
C SER A 57 53.37 9.51 -10.57
N SER A 58 52.87 8.28 -10.67
CA SER A 58 53.74 7.10 -10.77
C SER A 58 52.95 5.80 -11.03
N GLN A 59 53.08 5.33 -12.27
CA GLN A 59 53.36 3.95 -12.65
C GLN A 59 52.30 2.87 -12.38
N LEU A 60 51.44 2.71 -13.39
CA LEU A 60 50.79 1.44 -13.71
C LEU A 60 51.84 0.45 -14.21
N GLY A 61 51.83 -0.75 -13.62
CA GLY A 61 52.69 -1.86 -13.94
C GLY A 61 52.62 -2.25 -15.41
N SER A 62 53.81 -2.27 -16.00
CA SER A 62 54.13 -2.87 -17.29
C SER A 62 53.96 -4.38 -17.22
N SER A 63 52.99 -4.93 -17.95
CA SER A 63 53.04 -6.31 -18.42
C SER A 63 53.04 -6.30 -19.94
N SER A 64 54.25 -6.42 -20.47
CA SER A 64 54.61 -6.71 -21.85
C SER A 64 53.68 -7.74 -22.49
N ILE A 65 52.84 -7.27 -23.42
CA ILE A 65 52.34 -8.13 -24.50
C ILE A 65 52.99 -7.59 -25.76
N ARG A 66 53.92 -8.39 -26.26
CA ARG A 66 54.64 -8.21 -27.52
C ARG A 66 53.70 -7.63 -28.58
N ALA A 67 54.18 -6.56 -29.22
CA ALA A 67 53.67 -6.07 -30.48
C ALA A 67 53.58 -7.24 -31.48
N ILE A 68 52.36 -7.73 -31.71
CA ILE A 68 52.07 -8.52 -32.88
C ILE A 68 51.81 -7.53 -34.01
N SER A 69 52.63 -7.67 -35.04
CA SER A 69 52.54 -7.05 -36.35
C SER A 69 51.13 -6.60 -36.72
N ARG A 70 51.07 -5.34 -37.18
CA ARG A 70 50.02 -4.85 -38.06
C ARG A 70 50.04 -5.66 -39.36
N ASP A 71 49.37 -6.79 -39.36
CA ASP A 71 48.84 -7.37 -40.60
C ASP A 71 47.43 -6.83 -40.80
N SER A 72 47.41 -5.72 -41.53
CA SER A 72 46.23 -5.14 -42.16
C SER A 72 45.74 -6.09 -43.25
N SER A 73 44.93 -7.07 -42.87
CA SER A 73 44.06 -7.79 -43.79
C SER A 73 42.67 -7.88 -43.20
N TYR A 74 41.77 -7.02 -43.67
CA TYR A 74 40.33 -7.26 -43.52
C TYR A 74 40.02 -8.63 -44.12
N PRO A 75 39.48 -9.61 -43.37
CA PRO A 75 38.98 -10.85 -43.95
C PRO A 75 37.57 -10.58 -44.52
N TYR A 76 37.42 -9.51 -45.30
CA TYR A 76 36.24 -9.35 -46.13
C TYR A 76 36.52 -10.12 -47.41
N GLN A 77 35.75 -11.19 -47.63
CA GLN A 77 35.80 -12.12 -48.77
C GLN A 77 36.61 -13.42 -48.58
N GLN A 78 36.43 -14.09 -47.44
CA GLN A 78 36.46 -15.54 -47.49
C GLN A 78 35.19 -15.96 -48.27
N ARG A 79 35.35 -16.40 -49.53
CA ARG A 79 34.26 -16.96 -50.33
C ARG A 79 33.80 -18.23 -49.60
N ARG A 80 32.78 -18.08 -48.75
CA ARG A 80 32.12 -19.20 -48.10
C ARG A 80 31.61 -20.14 -49.17
N THR A 81 31.78 -21.43 -48.97
CA THR A 81 31.17 -22.41 -49.86
C THR A 81 29.65 -22.23 -49.82
N PRO A 82 28.92 -22.55 -50.90
CA PRO A 82 27.47 -22.46 -50.90
C PRO A 82 26.84 -23.29 -49.75
N GLU A 83 27.50 -24.37 -49.34
CA GLU A 83 27.12 -25.19 -48.17
C GLU A 83 27.28 -24.42 -46.85
N GLU A 84 28.41 -23.76 -46.60
CA GLU A 84 28.63 -22.92 -45.41
C GLU A 84 27.64 -21.74 -45.32
N MET A 85 27.24 -21.17 -46.46
CA MET A 85 26.21 -20.13 -46.51
C MET A 85 24.83 -20.66 -46.13
N ALA A 86 24.48 -21.87 -46.60
CA ALA A 86 23.22 -22.52 -46.26
C ALA A 86 23.16 -22.89 -44.77
N GLU A 87 24.24 -23.41 -44.20
CA GLU A 87 24.33 -23.69 -42.76
C GLU A 87 24.23 -22.42 -41.91
N PHE A 88 24.90 -21.35 -42.33
CA PHE A 88 24.80 -20.06 -41.64
C PHE A 88 23.38 -19.49 -41.68
N SER A 89 22.66 -19.63 -42.81
CA SER A 89 21.24 -19.25 -42.91
C SER A 89 20.38 -20.05 -41.93
N ARG A 90 20.55 -21.38 -41.89
CA ARG A 90 19.82 -22.26 -40.96
C ARG A 90 20.07 -21.89 -39.50
N LEU A 91 21.33 -21.61 -39.12
CA LEU A 91 21.67 -21.18 -37.77
C LEU A 91 21.07 -19.81 -37.43
N CYS A 92 21.01 -18.89 -38.40
CA CYS A 92 20.34 -17.60 -38.23
C CYS A 92 18.84 -17.78 -38.03
N GLU A 93 18.19 -18.61 -38.85
CA GLU A 93 16.75 -18.92 -38.75
C GLU A 93 16.41 -19.57 -37.41
N GLN A 94 17.23 -20.54 -36.96
CA GLN A 94 17.06 -21.19 -35.66
C GLN A 94 17.19 -20.18 -34.51
N ARG A 95 18.16 -19.26 -34.59
CA ARG A 95 18.33 -18.21 -33.58
C ARG A 95 17.13 -17.28 -33.54
N VAL A 96 16.61 -16.87 -34.69
CA VAL A 96 15.41 -16.05 -34.79
C VAL A 96 14.21 -16.78 -34.20
N ALA A 97 14.02 -18.07 -34.52
CA ALA A 97 12.94 -18.89 -33.96
C ALA A 97 13.03 -18.94 -32.42
N LEU A 98 14.20 -19.24 -31.85
CA LEU A 98 14.40 -19.28 -30.41
C LEU A 98 14.14 -17.93 -29.73
N THR A 99 14.55 -16.82 -30.35
CA THR A 99 14.26 -15.49 -29.80
C THR A 99 12.77 -15.15 -29.82
N LYS A 100 12.06 -15.54 -30.89
CA LYS A 100 10.60 -15.37 -30.99
C LYS A 100 9.88 -16.21 -29.92
N GLU A 101 10.27 -17.46 -29.75
CA GLU A 101 9.69 -18.34 -28.72
C GLU A 101 9.92 -17.80 -27.31
N LYS A 102 11.15 -17.36 -27.00
CA LYS A 102 11.45 -16.69 -25.72
C LYS A 102 10.61 -15.44 -25.52
N GLY A 103 10.41 -14.64 -26.56
CA GLY A 103 9.54 -13.47 -26.52
C GLY A 103 8.07 -13.84 -26.22
N ILE A 104 7.55 -14.86 -26.88
CA ILE A 104 6.19 -15.37 -26.66
C ILE A 104 6.04 -15.92 -25.23
N GLN A 105 7.03 -16.66 -24.74
CA GLN A 105 7.02 -17.18 -23.36
C GLN A 105 7.05 -16.06 -22.33
N ALA A 106 7.91 -15.05 -22.52
CA ALA A 106 7.97 -13.89 -21.64
C ALA A 106 6.65 -13.11 -21.62
N GLN A 107 6.01 -12.92 -22.78
CA GLN A 107 4.69 -12.29 -22.86
C GLN A 107 3.62 -13.10 -22.13
N ARG A 108 3.59 -14.42 -22.29
CA ARG A 108 2.66 -15.29 -21.56
C ARG A 108 2.85 -15.21 -20.06
N GLN A 109 4.09 -15.20 -19.58
CA GLN A 109 4.41 -15.05 -18.17
C GLN A 109 3.98 -13.68 -17.63
N ALA A 110 4.21 -12.60 -18.40
CA ALA A 110 3.78 -11.26 -18.02
C ALA A 110 2.25 -11.18 -17.89
N LEU A 111 1.51 -11.71 -18.86
CA LEU A 111 0.05 -11.77 -18.81
C LEU A 111 -0.46 -12.59 -17.61
N ALA A 112 0.15 -13.74 -17.34
CA ALA A 112 -0.21 -14.55 -16.17
C ALA A 112 0.04 -13.81 -14.85
N ALA A 113 1.15 -13.08 -14.75
CA ALA A 113 1.46 -12.26 -13.58
C ALA A 113 0.48 -11.10 -13.40
N GLU A 114 0.06 -10.45 -14.49
CA GLU A 114 -0.97 -9.40 -14.46
C GLU A 114 -2.32 -9.94 -14.03
N GLN A 115 -2.76 -11.08 -14.59
CA GLN A 115 -4.00 -11.74 -14.17
C GLN A 115 -3.97 -12.12 -12.69
N GLN A 116 -2.84 -12.65 -12.20
CA GLN A 116 -2.71 -12.98 -10.78
C GLN A 116 -2.77 -11.73 -9.88
N ARG A 117 -2.17 -10.62 -10.31
CA ARG A 117 -2.27 -9.33 -9.59
C ARG A 117 -3.71 -8.82 -9.57
N GLN A 118 -4.40 -8.87 -10.70
CA GLN A 118 -5.80 -8.46 -10.81
C GLN A 118 -6.68 -9.33 -9.90
N ALA A 119 -6.53 -10.65 -9.93
CA ALA A 119 -7.28 -11.57 -9.07
C ALA A 119 -7.05 -11.25 -7.57
N ARG A 120 -5.81 -11.00 -7.15
CA ARG A 120 -5.52 -10.57 -5.76
C ARG A 120 -6.18 -9.23 -5.43
N SER A 121 -6.19 -8.28 -6.36
CA SER A 121 -6.82 -6.98 -6.15
C SER A 121 -8.34 -7.06 -6.05
N GLN A 122 -8.98 -7.94 -6.85
CA GLN A 122 -10.42 -8.16 -6.82
C GLN A 122 -10.86 -8.78 -5.49
N LEU A 123 -10.18 -9.85 -5.05
CA LEU A 123 -10.43 -10.48 -3.76
C LEU A 123 -10.24 -9.51 -2.59
N ALA A 124 -9.22 -8.65 -2.66
CA ALA A 124 -9.02 -7.60 -1.66
C ALA A 124 -10.14 -6.53 -1.71
N GLY A 125 -10.58 -6.15 -2.91
CA GLY A 125 -11.67 -5.20 -3.12
C GLY A 125 -13.03 -5.69 -2.61
N GLU A 126 -13.32 -6.98 -2.75
CA GLU A 126 -14.55 -7.61 -2.25
C GLU A 126 -14.60 -7.65 -0.71
N ALA A 127 -13.48 -7.96 -0.05
CA ALA A 127 -13.41 -8.05 1.41
C ALA A 127 -13.29 -6.67 2.10
N ALA A 128 -12.71 -5.67 1.43
CA ALA A 128 -12.48 -4.35 1.97
C ALA A 128 -13.73 -3.61 2.51
N PRO A 129 -14.89 -3.55 1.80
CA PRO A 129 -16.06 -2.83 2.29
C PRO A 129 -16.64 -3.48 3.55
N ALA A 130 -16.70 -4.81 3.60
CA ALA A 130 -17.18 -5.53 4.78
C ALA A 130 -16.29 -5.24 6.01
N GLN A 131 -14.97 -5.27 5.84
CA GLN A 131 -14.02 -4.91 6.89
C GLN A 131 -14.14 -3.44 7.31
N ALA A 132 -14.37 -2.51 6.37
CA ALA A 132 -14.58 -1.10 6.68
C ALA A 132 -15.86 -0.89 7.52
N VAL A 133 -16.95 -1.57 7.17
CA VAL A 133 -18.20 -1.55 7.93
C VAL A 133 -18.00 -2.13 9.34
N GLN A 134 -17.28 -3.24 9.46
CA GLN A 134 -16.92 -3.82 10.76
C GLN A 134 -16.14 -2.82 11.63
N ARG A 135 -15.09 -2.19 11.09
CA ARG A 135 -14.32 -1.17 11.80
C ARG A 135 -15.16 0.03 12.25
N LEU A 136 -16.10 0.47 11.42
CA LEU A 136 -17.04 1.54 11.80
C LEU A 136 -17.98 1.11 12.93
N ARG A 137 -18.49 -0.12 12.88
CA ARG A 137 -19.32 -0.68 13.96
C ARG A 137 -18.54 -0.80 15.26
N GLU A 138 -17.34 -1.38 15.23
CA GLU A 138 -16.46 -1.50 16.39
C GLU A 138 -16.11 -0.13 16.99
N ARG A 139 -15.85 0.88 16.15
CA ARG A 139 -15.59 2.25 16.64
C ARG A 139 -16.81 2.82 17.35
N ARG A 140 -18.00 2.67 16.77
CA ARG A 140 -19.26 3.11 17.40
C ARG A 140 -19.53 2.37 18.70
N GLU A 141 -19.29 1.06 18.75
CA GLU A 141 -19.43 0.26 19.97
C GLU A 141 -18.44 0.69 21.05
N LYS A 142 -17.18 0.96 20.72
CA LYS A 142 -16.20 1.49 21.66
C LYS A 142 -16.64 2.85 22.24
N GLN A 143 -17.14 3.75 21.39
CA GLN A 143 -17.68 5.04 21.83
C GLN A 143 -18.89 4.86 22.75
N ARG A 144 -19.80 3.93 22.43
CA ARG A 144 -20.94 3.59 23.29
C ARG A 144 -20.48 3.05 24.64
N ARG A 145 -19.54 2.10 24.67
CA ARG A 145 -19.00 1.55 25.92
C ARG A 145 -18.30 2.60 26.78
N ALA A 146 -17.57 3.52 26.15
CA ALA A 146 -16.94 4.63 26.88
C ALA A 146 -17.99 5.55 27.52
N ALA A 147 -19.03 5.93 26.77
CA ALA A 147 -20.13 6.73 27.30
C ALA A 147 -20.91 6.00 28.40
N GLU A 148 -21.11 4.69 28.28
CA GLU A 148 -21.74 3.86 29.32
C GLU A 148 -20.87 3.81 30.59
N ALA A 149 -19.56 3.64 30.47
CA ALA A 149 -18.64 3.64 31.60
C ALA A 149 -18.59 5.00 32.32
N GLU A 150 -18.64 6.10 31.58
CA GLU A 150 -18.76 7.45 32.15
C GLU A 150 -20.08 7.60 32.93
N LEU A 151 -21.18 7.08 32.38
CA LEU A 151 -22.49 7.08 33.05
C LEU A 151 -22.48 6.24 34.33
N GLU A 152 -21.89 5.05 34.29
CA GLU A 152 -21.72 4.20 35.48
C GLU A 152 -20.88 4.90 36.56
N ALA A 153 -19.83 5.63 36.17
CA ALA A 153 -19.05 6.43 37.12
C ALA A 153 -19.89 7.51 37.79
N LEU A 154 -20.76 8.21 37.05
CA LEU A 154 -21.68 9.22 37.61
C LEU A 154 -22.71 8.60 38.55
N VAL A 155 -23.24 7.44 38.19
CA VAL A 155 -24.19 6.67 39.01
C VAL A 155 -23.55 6.21 40.32
N ASN A 156 -22.33 5.70 40.26
CA ASN A 156 -21.58 5.22 41.43
C ASN A 156 -21.17 6.35 42.40
N GLN A 157 -21.13 7.60 41.94
CA GLN A 157 -20.87 8.76 42.79
C GLN A 157 -22.09 9.23 43.58
N GLN A 158 -23.31 8.74 43.28
CA GLN A 158 -24.51 9.16 43.98
C GLN A 158 -24.74 8.29 45.22
N ASP A 159 -24.98 8.92 46.37
CA ASP A 159 -25.35 8.23 47.61
C ASP A 159 -26.82 7.77 47.60
N SER A 160 -27.66 8.41 46.78
CA SER A 160 -29.09 8.12 46.63
C SER A 160 -29.36 7.25 45.40
N SER A 161 -29.97 6.08 45.61
CA SER A 161 -30.33 5.15 44.53
C SER A 161 -31.37 5.74 43.56
N LEU A 162 -32.26 6.62 44.05
CA LEU A 162 -33.28 7.27 43.23
C LEU A 162 -32.69 8.33 42.29
N GLU A 163 -31.71 9.09 42.76
CA GLU A 163 -30.99 10.09 41.94
C GLU A 163 -30.10 9.40 40.90
N ALA A 164 -29.37 8.35 41.29
CA ALA A 164 -28.65 7.48 40.37
C ALA A 164 -29.54 6.96 39.22
N MET A 165 -30.75 6.49 39.57
CA MET A 165 -31.69 5.98 38.57
C MET A 165 -32.23 7.07 37.64
N ASN A 166 -32.50 8.26 38.17
CA ASN A 166 -32.95 9.40 37.37
C ASN A 166 -31.87 9.88 36.39
N ILE A 167 -30.62 9.95 36.82
CA ILE A 167 -29.47 10.29 35.96
C ILE A 167 -29.34 9.24 34.84
N ALA A 168 -29.40 7.94 35.19
CA ALA A 168 -29.34 6.86 34.22
C ALA A 168 -30.48 6.94 33.19
N ARG A 169 -31.71 7.27 33.62
CA ARG A 169 -32.88 7.41 32.73
C ARG A 169 -32.78 8.61 31.80
N MET A 170 -32.26 9.74 32.29
CA MET A 170 -32.10 10.97 31.51
C MET A 170 -31.02 10.84 30.43
N LEU A 171 -29.90 10.16 30.76
CA LEU A 171 -28.72 10.15 29.91
C LEU A 171 -28.59 8.89 29.05
N SER A 172 -29.15 7.76 29.48
CA SER A 172 -29.04 6.49 28.76
C SER A 172 -30.28 6.21 27.92
N PRO A 173 -30.14 6.08 26.59
CA PRO A 173 -31.21 5.59 25.72
C PRO A 173 -31.71 4.18 26.07
N ARG A 174 -30.97 3.42 26.90
CA ARG A 174 -31.36 2.07 27.34
C ARG A 174 -32.51 2.10 28.35
N PHE A 175 -32.59 3.16 29.16
CA PHE A 175 -33.61 3.33 30.19
C PHE A 175 -34.76 4.23 29.75
N GLN A 176 -34.70 4.75 28.51
CA GLN A 176 -35.79 5.51 27.92
C GLN A 176 -37.00 4.58 27.76
N GLU A 177 -38.12 4.94 28.40
CA GLU A 177 -39.38 4.22 28.21
C GLU A 177 -39.77 4.27 26.74
N ARG A 178 -39.78 3.09 26.10
CA ARG A 178 -40.26 2.95 24.74
C ARG A 178 -41.78 2.91 24.78
N MET A 179 -42.41 4.06 24.57
CA MET A 179 -43.83 4.08 24.23
C MET A 179 -43.98 3.58 22.80
N GLU A 180 -44.25 2.29 22.65
CA GLU A 180 -44.64 1.71 21.38
C GLU A 180 -46.11 2.05 21.12
N TYR A 181 -46.34 3.09 20.33
CA TYR A 181 -47.68 3.39 19.85
C TYR A 181 -48.06 2.33 18.82
N ALA A 182 -49.11 1.57 19.12
CA ALA A 182 -49.76 0.73 18.13
C ALA A 182 -50.24 1.64 16.99
N PRO A 183 -49.75 1.46 15.75
CA PRO A 183 -50.21 2.28 14.65
C PRO A 183 -51.70 2.00 14.45
N SER A 184 -52.51 3.06 14.40
CA SER A 184 -53.95 2.96 14.16
C SER A 184 -54.27 2.37 12.79
N VAL A 185 -53.32 2.45 11.85
CA VAL A 185 -53.41 1.89 10.51
C VAL A 185 -52.32 0.85 10.33
N ALA A 186 -52.70 -0.36 9.90
CA ALA A 186 -51.74 -1.41 9.61
C ALA A 186 -50.80 -1.01 8.46
N LYS A 187 -49.50 -1.26 8.63
CA LYS A 187 -48.49 -0.98 7.59
C LYS A 187 -48.85 -1.74 6.32
N TYR A 188 -48.82 -1.06 5.17
CA TYR A 188 -49.17 -1.60 3.85
C TYR A 188 -50.65 -1.98 3.67
N SER A 189 -51.56 -1.44 4.48
CA SER A 189 -53.00 -1.53 4.19
C SER A 189 -53.42 -0.51 3.13
N ALA A 190 -54.59 -0.72 2.52
CA ALA A 190 -55.18 0.27 1.61
C ALA A 190 -55.39 1.65 2.28
N GLU A 191 -55.55 1.69 3.60
CA GLU A 191 -55.66 2.91 4.38
C GLU A 191 -54.30 3.60 4.55
N ASP A 192 -53.21 2.84 4.72
CA ASP A 192 -51.83 3.37 4.77
C ASP A 192 -51.45 4.04 3.44
N GLU A 193 -51.83 3.43 2.31
CA GLU A 193 -51.64 4.03 0.99
C GLU A 193 -52.46 5.32 0.80
N ARG A 194 -53.72 5.31 1.24
CA ARG A 194 -54.59 6.50 1.20
C ARG A 194 -54.02 7.64 2.05
N VAL A 195 -53.55 7.35 3.26
CA VAL A 195 -52.91 8.34 4.14
C VAL A 195 -51.64 8.90 3.51
N LYS A 196 -50.80 8.05 2.90
CA LYS A 196 -49.59 8.48 2.18
C LYS A 196 -49.92 9.39 0.99
N GLN A 197 -50.99 9.10 0.25
CA GLN A 197 -51.45 9.95 -0.86
C GLN A 197 -51.98 11.31 -0.35
N LEU A 198 -52.73 11.32 0.75
CA LEU A 198 -53.24 12.55 1.38
C LEU A 198 -52.12 13.42 1.94
N LEU A 199 -51.11 12.82 2.58
CA LEU A 199 -49.97 13.55 3.15
C LEU A 199 -48.93 13.95 2.09
N GLY A 200 -48.80 13.17 1.01
CA GLY A 200 -47.89 13.44 -0.11
C GLY A 200 -48.39 14.53 -1.06
N THR A 201 -49.68 14.85 -1.00
CA THR A 201 -50.26 15.96 -1.78
C THR A 201 -50.24 17.22 -0.92
N THR A 202 -49.32 18.14 -1.23
CA THR A 202 -49.18 19.48 -0.60
C THR A 202 -50.39 20.41 -0.78
N ARG A 203 -51.52 19.90 -1.32
CA ARG A 203 -52.78 20.63 -1.51
C ARG A 203 -53.79 20.26 -0.41
N ILE A 204 -53.44 20.54 0.84
CA ILE A 204 -54.44 20.56 1.92
C ILE A 204 -55.21 21.87 1.74
N GLY A 205 -56.39 21.85 1.11
CA GLY A 205 -57.21 23.06 1.02
C GLY A 205 -58.36 23.12 0.00
N THR A 206 -58.59 22.12 -0.87
CA THR A 206 -59.64 22.21 -1.90
C THR A 206 -60.87 21.35 -1.61
N TYR A 207 -61.37 21.35 -0.38
CA TYR A 207 -62.61 20.64 -0.01
C TYR A 207 -63.75 21.55 0.44
N TYR A 208 -63.55 22.87 0.42
CA TYR A 208 -64.65 23.83 0.54
C TYR A 208 -64.55 24.83 -0.60
N GLN A 209 -65.10 24.47 -1.75
CA GLN A 209 -65.50 25.41 -2.79
C GLN A 209 -66.84 24.95 -3.37
#